data_AF-A0A8J7MDK6-F1
#
_entry.id   AF-A0A8J7MDK6-F1
#
_cell.length_a   1.000
_cell.length_b   1.000
_cell.length_c   1.000
_cell.angle_alpha   90.00
_cell.angle_beta   90.00
_cell.angle_gamma   90.00
#
_symmetry.space_group_name_H-M   'P 1'
#
loop_
_entity.id
_entity.type
_entity.pdbx_description
1 polymer ?
#
loop_
_entity_poly.entity_id
_entity_poly.type
_entity_poly.pdbx_seq_one_letter_code
_entity_poly.pdbx_strand_id
1 'polypeptide(L)'
;MICLIGNRPVLQVGRHQVSGYDTEWIRESIITAAELSGRDDFPFADDLHSGILHYLEHNCPLQLLKIEDLHKRIQHMLTRIGHQPMAEVLPRRAPAIEISLRDAAESAGNGYELAFFDHLQKEIGELKSYGVSMIEFNDVRHSVMVLRGQEKWNDSCDQLREEILTFLRTHGRSSRHHPQKISLNLNSPR
;
A
#
# COMPACT_ATOMS: atom_id res chain seq x y z
N MET A 1 8.79 -8.30 -22.00
CA MET A 1 9.31 -6.93 -21.82
C MET A 1 9.87 -6.89 -20.41
N ILE A 2 11.19 -6.86 -20.27
CA ILE A 2 11.86 -6.99 -18.97
C ILE A 2 12.17 -5.56 -18.52
N CYS A 3 11.36 -4.99 -17.63
CA CYS A 3 11.64 -3.69 -17.05
C CYS A 3 12.83 -3.86 -16.09
N LEU A 4 13.93 -3.15 -16.35
CA LEU A 4 15.01 -2.96 -15.39
C LEU A 4 14.40 -2.31 -14.15
N ILE A 5 14.11 -3.12 -13.13
CA ILE A 5 13.75 -2.63 -11.81
C ILE A 5 14.95 -1.81 -11.35
N GLY A 6 14.77 -0.49 -11.31
CA GLY A 6 15.77 0.45 -10.79
C GLY A 6 16.29 -0.04 -9.43
N ASN A 7 17.54 0.28 -9.13
CA ASN A 7 18.33 -0.17 -7.97
C ASN A 7 17.79 0.31 -6.60
N ARG A 8 16.48 0.50 -6.49
CA ARG A 8 15.75 0.97 -5.32
C ARG A 8 15.57 -0.21 -4.34
N PRO A 9 15.65 0.06 -3.03
CA PRO A 9 15.41 -0.96 -2.01
C PRO A 9 13.99 -1.50 -2.13
N VAL A 10 13.80 -2.75 -1.74
CA VAL A 10 12.48 -3.28 -1.43
C VAL A 10 11.95 -2.54 -0.20
N LEU A 11 10.72 -2.04 -0.28
CA LEU A 11 10.07 -1.40 0.87
C LEU A 11 9.30 -2.43 1.68
N GLN A 12 9.55 -2.46 2.99
CA GLN A 12 8.77 -3.24 3.93
C GLN A 12 7.65 -2.38 4.50
N VAL A 13 6.40 -2.76 4.22
CA VAL A 13 5.19 -2.12 4.74
C VAL A 13 4.43 -3.13 5.59
N GLY A 14 4.63 -3.05 6.90
CA GLY A 14 4.20 -4.11 7.82
C GLY A 14 4.82 -5.46 7.46
N ARG A 15 3.97 -6.42 7.11
CA ARG A 15 4.37 -7.77 6.68
C ARG A 15 4.69 -7.88 5.19
N HIS A 16 4.32 -6.88 4.38
CA HIS A 16 4.46 -6.93 2.93
C HIS A 16 5.79 -6.34 2.48
N GLN A 17 6.33 -6.90 1.40
CA GLN A 17 7.52 -6.42 0.71
C GLN A 17 7.11 -5.92 -0.67
N VAL A 18 7.38 -4.66 -0.95
CA VAL A 18 6.99 -3.99 -2.19
C VAL A 18 8.25 -3.62 -2.98
N SER A 19 8.35 -4.12 -4.20
CA SER A 19 9.42 -3.79 -5.15
C SER A 19 8.85 -3.12 -6.39
N GLY A 20 9.64 -2.30 -7.08
CA GLY A 20 9.20 -1.66 -8.33
C GLY A 20 8.05 -0.67 -8.15
N TYR A 21 7.87 -0.14 -6.94
CA TYR A 21 6.81 0.81 -6.61
C TYR A 21 6.95 2.14 -7.37
N ASP A 22 5.80 2.76 -7.62
CA ASP A 22 5.71 4.16 -8.04
C ASP A 22 6.19 5.10 -6.92
N THR A 23 6.64 6.29 -7.27
CA THR A 23 7.25 7.25 -6.33
C THR A 23 6.50 8.57 -6.19
N GLU A 24 5.38 8.74 -6.87
CA GLU A 24 4.58 9.96 -6.80
C GLU A 24 4.01 10.17 -5.39
N TRP A 25 3.73 9.10 -4.66
CA TRP A 25 3.30 9.19 -3.26
C TRP A 25 4.31 9.92 -2.35
N ILE A 26 5.61 9.88 -2.66
CA ILE A 26 6.65 10.63 -1.91
C ILE A 26 6.50 12.12 -2.21
N ARG A 27 6.34 12.46 -3.50
CA ARG A 27 6.13 13.84 -3.96
C ARG A 27 4.88 14.44 -3.35
N GLU A 28 3.77 13.71 -3.41
CA GLU A 28 2.51 14.10 -2.80
C GLU A 28 2.63 14.31 -1.29
N SER A 29 3.38 13.46 -0.57
CA SER A 29 3.64 13.66 0.86
C SER A 29 4.37 14.97 1.14
N ILE A 30 5.36 15.33 0.31
CA ILE A 30 6.13 16.58 0.48
C ILE A 30 5.23 17.80 0.23
N ILE A 31 4.43 17.77 -0.83
CA ILE A 31 3.50 18.85 -1.17
C ILE A 31 2.45 19.03 -0.07
N THR A 32 1.81 17.94 0.35
CA THR A 32 0.84 17.99 1.47
C THR A 32 1.49 18.50 2.75
N ALA A 33 2.74 18.12 3.05
CA ALA A 33 3.44 18.65 4.22
C ALA A 33 3.75 20.16 4.11
N ALA A 34 4.06 20.64 2.91
CA ALA A 34 4.27 22.05 2.64
C ALA A 34 2.98 22.86 2.90
N GLU A 35 1.86 22.43 2.31
CA GLU A 35 0.53 23.01 2.51
C GLU A 35 0.14 23.03 3.99
N LEU A 36 0.28 21.91 4.70
CA LEU A 36 -0.03 21.81 6.14
C LEU A 36 0.87 22.70 7.01
N SER A 37 2.08 23.04 6.54
CA SER A 37 3.00 23.96 7.21
C SER A 37 2.77 25.44 6.86
N GLY A 38 1.74 25.76 6.06
CA GLY A 38 1.44 27.11 5.60
C GLY A 38 2.37 27.61 4.49
N ARG A 39 2.99 26.71 3.73
CA ARG A 39 3.84 26.99 2.56
C ARG A 39 3.16 26.50 1.29
N ASP A 40 2.16 27.25 0.84
CA ASP A 40 1.35 26.90 -0.35
C ASP A 40 2.13 26.98 -1.66
N ASP A 41 3.27 27.67 -1.68
CA ASP A 41 4.19 27.78 -2.83
C ASP A 41 5.59 27.31 -2.42
N PHE A 42 5.78 25.98 -2.32
CA PHE A 42 7.06 25.36 -2.00
C PHE A 42 7.78 24.91 -3.29
N PRO A 43 8.70 25.73 -3.85
CA PRO A 43 9.29 25.48 -5.17
C PRO A 43 10.26 24.28 -5.19
N PHE A 44 10.69 23.80 -4.02
CA PHE A 44 11.70 22.74 -3.90
C PHE A 44 11.10 21.34 -3.79
N ALA A 45 9.78 21.16 -3.98
CA ALA A 45 9.14 19.85 -3.86
C ALA A 45 9.75 18.82 -4.83
N ASP A 46 9.97 19.24 -6.07
CA ASP A 46 10.56 18.39 -7.13
C ASP A 46 12.04 18.08 -6.88
N ASP A 47 12.80 19.07 -6.38
CA ASP A 47 14.21 18.88 -6.01
C ASP A 47 14.36 17.92 -4.83
N LEU A 48 13.51 18.04 -3.80
CA LEU A 48 13.49 17.13 -2.66
C LEU A 48 13.12 15.71 -3.09
N HIS A 49 12.08 15.58 -3.92
CA HIS A 49 11.66 14.29 -4.46
C HIS A 49 12.80 13.63 -5.23
N SER A 50 13.43 14.35 -6.16
CA SER A 50 14.57 13.88 -6.93
C SER A 50 15.76 13.50 -6.04
N GLY A 51 16.04 14.28 -5.00
CA GLY A 51 17.09 13.97 -4.02
C GLY A 51 16.83 12.69 -3.23
N ILE A 52 15.57 12.45 -2.83
CA ILE A 52 15.16 11.21 -2.15
C ILE A 52 15.27 10.02 -3.10
N LEU A 53 14.85 10.15 -4.36
CA LEU A 53 14.99 9.09 -5.36
C LEU A 53 16.45 8.74 -5.62
N HIS A 54 17.28 9.75 -5.82
CA HIS A 54 18.72 9.58 -5.98
C HIS A 54 19.34 8.87 -4.76
N TYR A 55 18.91 9.22 -3.56
CA TYR A 55 19.33 8.52 -2.35
C TYR A 55 18.92 7.04 -2.36
N LEU A 56 17.65 6.74 -2.68
CA LEU A 56 17.14 5.37 -2.73
C LEU A 56 17.84 4.52 -3.79
N GLU A 57 18.20 5.09 -4.93
CA GLU A 57 18.79 4.37 -6.06
C GLU A 57 20.30 4.14 -5.94
N HIS A 58 21.03 5.11 -5.37
CA HIS A 58 22.50 5.11 -5.41
C HIS A 58 23.16 5.02 -4.05
N ASN A 59 22.51 5.52 -3.00
CA ASN A 59 23.15 5.74 -1.70
C ASN A 59 22.49 4.95 -0.55
N CYS A 60 21.37 4.26 -0.80
CA CYS A 60 20.73 3.42 0.20
C CYS A 60 21.49 2.09 0.30
N PRO A 61 22.18 1.80 1.43
CA PRO A 61 22.93 0.55 1.57
C PRO A 61 22.02 -0.65 1.86
N LEU A 62 20.73 -0.40 2.13
CA LEU A 62 19.78 -1.43 2.52
C LEU A 62 19.11 -2.00 1.28
N GLN A 63 19.02 -3.32 1.19
CA GLN A 63 18.17 -3.99 0.20
C GLN A 63 16.70 -4.03 0.62
N LEU A 64 16.44 -4.08 1.93
CA LEU A 64 15.11 -4.03 2.53
C LEU A 64 15.03 -2.82 3.47
N LEU A 65 14.14 -1.89 3.17
CA LEU A 65 13.95 -0.65 3.93
C LEU A 65 12.53 -0.59 4.47
N LYS A 66 12.40 -0.46 5.80
CA LYS A 66 11.10 -0.25 6.43
C LYS A 66 10.53 1.12 6.08
N ILE A 67 9.23 1.19 5.81
CA ILE A 67 8.57 2.43 5.41
C ILE A 67 8.67 3.51 6.50
N GLU A 68 8.68 3.13 7.78
CA GLU A 68 8.87 4.05 8.90
C GLU A 68 10.27 4.64 8.93
N ASP A 69 11.28 3.83 8.57
CA ASP A 69 12.67 4.28 8.54
C ASP A 69 12.91 5.22 7.36
N LEU A 70 12.24 4.99 6.23
CA LEU A 70 12.21 5.95 5.12
C LEU A 70 11.59 7.29 5.57
N HIS A 71 10.43 7.25 6.22
CA HIS A 71 9.80 8.46 6.75
C HIS A 71 10.71 9.21 7.72
N LYS A 72 11.34 8.52 8.68
CA LYS A 72 12.30 9.13 9.61
C LYS A 72 13.49 9.79 8.89
N ARG A 73 14.00 9.15 7.83
CA ARG A 73 15.10 9.72 7.02
C ARG A 73 14.66 10.98 6.30
N ILE A 74 13.45 10.99 5.72
CA ILE A 74 12.89 12.17 5.05
C ILE A 74 12.67 13.30 6.06
N GLN A 75 12.10 13.00 7.23
CA GLN A 75 11.92 13.96 8.32
C GLN A 75 13.25 14.55 8.77
N HIS A 76 14.26 13.71 9.01
CA HIS A 76 15.59 14.17 9.40
C HIS A 76 16.23 15.04 8.32
N MET A 77 16.09 14.66 7.05
CA MET A 77 16.56 15.46 5.92
C MET A 77 15.89 16.84 5.92
N LEU A 78 14.56 16.90 6.02
CA LEU A 78 13.75 18.13 6.09
C LEU A 78 14.19 19.02 7.25
N THR A 79 14.39 18.46 8.44
CA THR A 79 14.92 19.18 9.61
C THR A 79 16.29 19.80 9.31
N ARG A 80 17.22 19.04 8.73
CA ARG A 80 18.59 19.52 8.47
C ARG A 80 18.65 20.65 7.45
N ILE A 81 17.75 20.66 6.48
CA ILE A 81 17.68 21.73 5.46
C ILE A 81 16.82 22.93 5.91
N GLY A 82 16.38 22.96 7.18
CA GLY A 82 15.66 24.09 7.77
C GLY A 82 14.14 24.04 7.63
N HIS A 83 13.56 22.93 7.16
CA HIS A 83 12.13 22.73 7.00
C HIS A 83 11.52 21.91 8.15
N GLN A 84 11.86 22.27 9.39
CA GLN A 84 11.37 21.60 10.60
C GLN A 84 9.83 21.52 10.69
N PRO A 85 9.06 22.58 10.40
CA PRO A 85 7.60 22.49 10.45
C PRO A 85 7.02 21.45 9.48
N MET A 86 7.62 21.31 8.29
CA MET A 86 7.22 20.29 7.30
C MET A 86 7.56 18.88 7.78
N ALA A 87 8.69 18.70 8.47
CA ALA A 87 9.08 17.39 9.02
C ALA A 87 8.07 16.90 10.07
N GLU A 88 7.53 17.80 10.87
CA GLU A 88 6.57 17.48 11.95
C GLU A 88 5.18 17.08 11.41
N VAL A 89 4.75 17.71 10.31
CA VAL A 89 3.44 17.46 9.69
C VAL A 89 3.49 16.49 8.49
N LEU A 90 4.66 15.91 8.21
CA LEU A 90 4.84 15.00 7.08
C LEU A 90 3.83 13.84 7.16
N PRO A 91 2.90 13.71 6.20
CA PRO A 91 1.92 12.65 6.23
C PRO A 91 2.60 11.29 6.03
N ARG A 92 2.17 10.31 6.81
CA ARG A 92 2.56 8.91 6.59
C ARG A 92 1.85 8.42 5.33
N ARG A 93 2.63 8.13 4.29
CA ARG A 93 2.14 7.51 3.06
C ARG A 93 3.03 6.33 2.70
N ALA A 94 2.42 5.30 2.13
CA ALA A 94 3.11 4.14 1.64
C ALA A 94 2.73 3.90 0.17
N PRO A 95 3.60 3.22 -0.60
CA PRO A 95 3.27 2.83 -1.96
C PRO A 95 2.03 1.92 -2.00
N ALA A 96 1.45 1.78 -3.19
CA ALA A 96 0.43 0.78 -3.44
C ALA A 96 0.94 -0.62 -3.12
N ILE A 97 0.06 -1.47 -2.57
CA ILE A 97 0.39 -2.85 -2.21
C ILE A 97 -0.53 -3.80 -2.96
N GLU A 98 0.07 -4.84 -3.53
CA GLU A 98 -0.67 -5.97 -4.08
C GLU A 98 -0.85 -7.05 -3.01
N ILE A 99 -2.08 -7.55 -2.86
CA ILE A 99 -2.44 -8.65 -1.97
C ILE A 99 -3.05 -9.77 -2.81
N SER A 100 -2.48 -10.97 -2.72
CA SER A 100 -3.10 -12.15 -3.31
C SER A 100 -4.16 -12.70 -2.37
N LEU A 101 -5.41 -12.73 -2.83
CA LEU A 101 -6.50 -13.35 -2.09
C LEU A 101 -6.35 -14.87 -1.98
N ARG A 102 -5.52 -15.48 -2.85
CA ARG A 102 -5.16 -16.88 -2.76
C ARG A 102 -4.44 -17.16 -1.44
N ASP A 103 -3.38 -16.42 -1.14
CA ASP A 103 -2.57 -16.64 0.06
C ASP A 103 -3.42 -16.45 1.33
N ALA A 104 -4.32 -15.47 1.31
CA ALA A 104 -5.29 -15.24 2.37
C ALA A 104 -6.29 -16.40 2.52
N ALA A 105 -6.79 -16.97 1.41
CA ALA A 105 -7.70 -18.11 1.42
C ALA A 105 -7.00 -19.41 1.87
N GLU A 106 -5.77 -19.65 1.42
CA GLU A 106 -4.95 -20.79 1.83
C GLU A 106 -4.60 -20.71 3.32
N SER A 107 -4.31 -19.52 3.83
CA SER A 107 -4.04 -19.28 5.25
C SER A 107 -5.29 -19.47 6.13
N ALA A 108 -6.48 -19.16 5.60
CA ALA A 108 -7.75 -19.35 6.32
C ALA A 108 -8.21 -20.83 6.33
N GLY A 109 -7.88 -21.58 5.28
CA GLY A 109 -8.26 -22.99 5.12
C GLY A 109 -9.64 -23.19 4.50
N ASN A 110 -9.87 -24.38 3.93
CA ASN A 110 -11.12 -24.72 3.22
C ASN A 110 -12.34 -24.62 4.15
N GLY A 111 -13.40 -23.93 3.69
CA GLY A 111 -14.67 -23.80 4.42
C GLY A 111 -14.70 -22.74 5.52
N TYR A 112 -13.62 -21.99 5.73
CA TYR A 112 -13.52 -20.95 6.78
C TYR A 112 -13.65 -19.53 6.23
N GLU A 113 -14.75 -19.24 5.53
CA GLU A 113 -15.05 -17.92 4.95
C GLU A 113 -15.02 -16.79 5.99
N LEU A 114 -15.53 -17.04 7.20
CA LEU A 114 -15.47 -16.09 8.31
C LEU A 114 -14.03 -15.75 8.72
N ALA A 115 -13.15 -16.74 8.78
CA ALA A 115 -11.74 -16.52 9.12
C ALA A 115 -11.01 -15.75 8.02
N PHE A 116 -11.36 -16.02 6.75
CA PHE A 116 -10.86 -15.27 5.60
C PHE A 116 -11.25 -13.79 5.67
N PHE A 117 -12.52 -13.48 5.92
CA PHE A 117 -12.98 -12.09 6.03
C PHE A 117 -12.37 -11.37 7.23
N ASP A 118 -12.25 -12.03 8.39
CA ASP A 118 -11.60 -11.45 9.57
C ASP A 118 -10.09 -11.19 9.31
N HIS A 119 -9.40 -12.10 8.63
CA HIS A 119 -8.00 -11.92 8.25
C HIS A 119 -7.83 -10.72 7.32
N LEU A 120 -8.62 -10.63 6.24
CA LEU A 120 -8.56 -9.51 5.30
C LEU A 120 -8.91 -8.19 5.97
N GLN A 121 -9.89 -8.18 6.88
CA GLN A 121 -10.27 -6.97 7.59
C GLN A 121 -9.10 -6.44 8.44
N LYS A 122 -8.42 -7.35 9.16
CA LYS A 122 -7.24 -7.02 9.97
C LYS A 122 -6.09 -6.54 9.10
N GLU A 123 -5.81 -7.23 8.01
CA GLU A 123 -4.74 -6.88 7.07
C GLU A 123 -4.97 -5.51 6.42
N ILE A 124 -6.18 -5.22 5.92
CA ILE A 124 -6.55 -3.90 5.42
C ILE A 124 -6.41 -2.84 6.51
N GLY A 125 -6.78 -3.15 7.76
CA GLY A 125 -6.63 -2.26 8.91
C GLY A 125 -5.16 -1.94 9.23
N GLU A 126 -4.30 -2.96 9.21
CA GLU A 126 -2.85 -2.80 9.40
C GLU A 126 -2.25 -1.93 8.29
N LEU A 127 -2.56 -2.21 7.02
CA LEU A 127 -2.05 -1.44 5.89
C LEU A 127 -2.51 0.03 5.92
N LYS A 128 -3.74 0.29 6.36
CA LYS A 128 -4.23 1.66 6.65
C LYS A 128 -3.35 2.37 7.67
N SER A 129 -2.93 1.69 8.74
CA SER A 129 -2.07 2.28 9.77
C SER A 129 -0.66 2.64 9.27
N TYR A 130 -0.19 1.97 8.21
CA TYR A 130 1.08 2.29 7.54
C TYR A 130 0.94 3.41 6.49
N GLY A 131 -0.27 3.92 6.24
CA GLY A 131 -0.50 5.00 5.27
C GLY A 131 -0.61 4.54 3.82
N VAL A 132 -0.95 3.27 3.58
CA VAL A 132 -1.19 2.76 2.23
C VAL A 132 -2.46 3.37 1.68
N SER A 133 -2.36 4.07 0.55
CA SER A 133 -3.49 4.73 -0.13
C SER A 133 -4.17 3.85 -1.19
N MET A 134 -3.54 2.75 -1.57
CA MET A 134 -3.99 1.89 -2.67
C MET A 134 -3.64 0.44 -2.36
N ILE A 135 -4.64 -0.44 -2.38
CA ILE A 135 -4.44 -1.88 -2.24
C ILE A 135 -5.04 -2.56 -3.46
N GLU A 136 -4.25 -3.37 -4.16
CA GLU A 136 -4.71 -4.13 -5.32
C GLU A 136 -4.90 -5.59 -4.91
N PHE A 137 -6.10 -6.11 -5.11
CA PHE A 137 -6.44 -7.49 -4.80
C PHE A 137 -6.39 -8.34 -6.06
N ASN A 138 -5.61 -9.41 -6.00
CA ASN A 138 -5.42 -10.37 -7.09
C ASN A 138 -6.02 -11.74 -6.71
N ASP A 139 -6.15 -12.64 -7.68
CA ASP A 139 -6.54 -14.05 -7.48
C ASP A 139 -7.94 -14.32 -6.88
N VAL A 140 -8.91 -13.42 -7.06
CA VAL A 140 -10.29 -13.58 -6.53
C VAL A 140 -10.92 -14.92 -6.92
N ARG A 141 -10.74 -15.35 -8.18
CA ARG A 141 -11.30 -16.62 -8.66
C ARG A 141 -10.73 -17.80 -7.88
N HIS A 142 -9.41 -17.80 -7.66
CA HIS A 142 -8.75 -18.89 -6.96
C HIS A 142 -9.10 -18.90 -5.47
N SER A 143 -9.18 -17.72 -4.84
CA SER A 143 -9.59 -17.63 -3.44
C SER A 143 -10.98 -18.22 -3.21
N VAL A 144 -11.94 -17.94 -4.12
CA VAL A 144 -13.28 -18.52 -4.07
C VAL A 144 -13.25 -20.06 -4.19
N MET A 145 -12.44 -20.61 -5.10
CA MET A 145 -12.32 -22.05 -5.29
C MET A 145 -11.72 -22.74 -4.06
N VAL A 146 -10.70 -22.14 -3.44
CA VAL A 146 -10.09 -22.63 -2.19
C VAL A 146 -11.10 -22.60 -1.05
N LEU A 147 -11.76 -21.46 -0.83
CA LEU A 147 -12.72 -21.30 0.28
C LEU A 147 -13.90 -22.28 0.17
N ARG A 148 -14.40 -22.53 -1.05
CA ARG A 148 -15.49 -23.50 -1.28
C ARG A 148 -15.02 -24.96 -1.33
N GLY A 149 -13.72 -25.21 -1.46
CA GLY A 149 -13.17 -26.56 -1.65
C GLY A 149 -13.70 -27.27 -2.91
N GLN A 150 -14.01 -26.50 -3.96
CA GLN A 150 -14.59 -27.03 -5.20
C GLN A 150 -13.57 -27.03 -6.33
N GLU A 151 -13.50 -28.13 -7.08
CA GLU A 151 -12.68 -28.22 -8.30
C GLU A 151 -13.33 -27.52 -9.50
N LYS A 152 -14.66 -27.39 -9.51
CA LYS A 152 -15.43 -26.78 -10.59
C LYS A 152 -16.22 -25.57 -10.11
N TRP A 153 -16.27 -24.54 -10.95
CA TRP A 153 -17.05 -23.34 -10.70
C TRP A 153 -18.54 -23.61 -10.84
N ASN A 154 -19.35 -23.10 -9.90
CA ASN A 154 -20.80 -23.23 -9.86
C ASN A 154 -21.45 -21.93 -9.31
N ASP A 155 -22.78 -21.91 -9.22
CA ASP A 155 -23.53 -20.73 -8.77
C ASP A 155 -23.17 -20.28 -7.34
N SER A 156 -22.76 -21.21 -6.45
CA SER A 156 -22.33 -20.85 -5.10
C SER A 156 -20.94 -20.20 -5.05
N CYS A 157 -20.08 -20.48 -6.04
CA CYS A 157 -18.84 -19.73 -6.27
C CYS A 157 -19.14 -18.30 -6.77
N ASP A 158 -20.12 -18.12 -7.65
CA ASP A 158 -20.52 -16.78 -8.08
C ASP A 158 -21.07 -15.95 -6.90
N GLN A 159 -21.88 -16.56 -6.03
CA GLN A 159 -22.37 -15.89 -4.83
C GLN A 159 -21.21 -15.45 -3.91
N LEU A 160 -20.26 -16.35 -3.63
CA LEU A 160 -19.11 -16.00 -2.76
C LEU A 160 -18.23 -14.92 -3.40
N ARG A 161 -18.05 -14.95 -4.72
CA ARG A 161 -17.33 -13.90 -5.44
C ARG A 161 -17.99 -12.55 -5.19
N GLU A 162 -19.31 -12.44 -5.36
CA GLU A 162 -20.02 -11.17 -5.14
C GLU A 162 -19.95 -10.72 -3.67
N GLU A 163 -19.96 -11.65 -2.71
CA GLU A 163 -19.76 -11.33 -1.28
C GLU A 163 -18.36 -10.76 -1.03
N ILE A 164 -17.30 -11.37 -1.58
CA ILE A 164 -15.93 -10.85 -1.49
C ILE A 164 -15.84 -9.46 -2.11
N LEU A 165 -16.37 -9.28 -3.32
CA LEU A 165 -16.37 -7.98 -4.01
C LEU A 165 -17.12 -6.91 -3.22
N THR A 166 -18.26 -7.26 -2.62
CA THR A 166 -19.06 -6.37 -1.79
C THR A 166 -18.34 -6.01 -0.50
N PHE A 167 -17.69 -6.99 0.14
CA PHE A 167 -16.87 -6.79 1.32
C PHE A 167 -15.73 -5.82 1.04
N LEU A 168 -14.97 -6.04 -0.04
CA LEU A 168 -13.87 -5.18 -0.44
C LEU A 168 -14.35 -3.75 -0.73
N ARG A 169 -15.40 -3.58 -1.55
CA ARG A 169 -15.99 -2.26 -1.83
C ARG A 169 -16.42 -1.52 -0.56
N THR A 170 -16.98 -2.22 0.42
CA THR A 170 -17.40 -1.64 1.70
C THR A 170 -16.20 -1.17 2.52
N HIS A 171 -15.13 -1.97 2.58
CA HIS A 171 -13.93 -1.65 3.35
C HIS A 171 -12.97 -0.67 2.67
N GLY A 172 -13.04 -0.54 1.34
CA GLY A 172 -12.32 0.46 0.56
C GLY A 172 -12.95 1.86 0.67
N ARG A 173 -14.28 1.95 0.77
CA ARG A 173 -14.99 3.23 0.58
C ARG A 173 -14.87 4.26 1.69
N SER A 174 -14.48 3.90 2.92
CA SER A 174 -14.00 4.82 3.97
C SER A 174 -13.95 4.08 5.31
N SER A 175 -12.83 4.13 6.02
CA SER A 175 -12.88 4.07 7.48
C SER A 175 -12.89 5.50 7.99
N ARG A 176 -13.93 5.89 8.74
CA ARG A 176 -14.16 7.27 9.25
C ARG A 176 -13.03 7.84 10.13
N HIS A 177 -12.03 7.03 10.47
CA HIS A 177 -10.95 7.40 11.39
C HIS A 177 -9.62 7.80 10.73
N HIS A 178 -9.46 7.70 9.41
CA HIS A 178 -8.26 8.16 8.69
C HIS A 178 -8.67 8.88 7.39
N PRO A 179 -8.18 10.09 7.11
CA PRO A 179 -8.60 10.90 5.95
C PRO A 179 -8.08 10.36 4.59
N GLN A 180 -7.33 9.26 4.58
CA GLN A 180 -6.82 8.65 3.34
C GLN A 180 -7.83 7.63 2.80
N LYS A 181 -8.40 7.92 1.62
CA LYS A 181 -9.23 6.97 0.86
C LYS A 181 -8.32 5.87 0.34
N ILE A 182 -8.61 4.61 0.70
CA ILE A 182 -7.96 3.47 0.05
C ILE A 182 -8.75 3.15 -1.22
N SER A 183 -8.11 3.28 -2.37
CA SER A 183 -8.65 2.72 -3.60
C SER A 183 -8.35 1.23 -3.63
N LEU A 184 -9.34 0.43 -4.03
CA LEU A 184 -9.22 -1.03 -4.16
C LEU A 184 -9.40 -1.42 -5.62
N ASN A 185 -8.31 -1.88 -6.25
CA ASN A 185 -8.36 -2.40 -7.61
C ASN A 185 -8.42 -3.93 -7.58
N LEU A 186 -9.14 -4.50 -8.55
CA LEU A 186 -9.24 -5.94 -8.73
C LEU A 186 -8.59 -6.27 -10.07
N ASN A 187 -7.43 -6.90 -10.03
CA ASN A 187 -6.79 -7.40 -11.23
C ASN A 187 -7.26 -8.85 -11.44
N SER A 188 -8.35 -9.01 -12.20
CA SER A 188 -8.72 -10.33 -12.71
C SER A 188 -7.96 -10.58 -14.01
N PRO A 189 -7.04 -11.56 -14.07
CA PRO A 189 -6.63 -12.09 -15.37
C PRO A 189 -7.87 -12.70 -16.03
N ARG A 190 -8.13 -12.29 -17.27
CA ARG A 190 -9.18 -12.85 -18.13
C ARG A 190 -8.96 -14.34 -18.37
#